data_AF-A0A1F1KCS3-F1
#
_entry.id   AF-A0A1F1KCS3-F1
#
_cell.length_a   1.000
_cell.length_b   1.000
_cell.length_c   1.000
_cell.angle_alpha   90.00
_cell.angle_beta   90.00
_cell.angle_gamma   90.00
#
_symmetry.space_group_name_H-M   'P 1'
#
loop_
_entity.id
_entity.type
_entity.pdbx_description
1 polymer ?
#
loop_
_entity_poly.entity_id
_entity_poly.type
_entity_poly.pdbx_seq_one_letter_code
_entity_poly.pdbx_strand_id
1 'polypeptide(L)' 'MVTLPADASAEEVAALTVVFSALGGGEAPAVERTNRWGVPGSGVRGAVVAGPGAWRASGLPR' A
#
# COMPACT_ATOMS: atom_id res chain seq x y z
N MET A 1 -3.41 26.19 -2.44
CA MET A 1 -3.74 26.24 -1.01
C MET A 1 -5.03 27.03 -0.87
N VAL A 2 -6.10 26.42 -0.35
CA VAL A 2 -7.39 27.09 -0.13
C VAL A 2 -7.43 27.50 1.35
N THR A 3 -7.78 28.75 1.64
CA THR A 3 -7.89 29.30 2.99
C THR A 3 -9.30 29.84 3.21
N LEU A 4 -9.88 29.52 4.36
CA LEU A 4 -11.12 30.13 4.84
C LEU A 4 -10.82 31.10 5.99
N PRO A 5 -11.60 32.19 6.12
CA PRO A 5 -11.54 33.05 7.30
C PRO A 5 -12.05 32.28 8.54
N ALA A 6 -11.63 32.73 9.73
CA ALA A 6 -11.95 32.04 10.98
C ALA A 6 -13.45 32.08 11.34
N ASP A 7 -14.18 33.05 10.79
CA ASP A 7 -15.61 33.30 10.96
C ASP A 7 -16.46 32.85 9.76
N ALA A 8 -15.92 31.94 8.93
CA ALA A 8 -16.65 31.40 7.78
C ALA A 8 -18.03 30.85 8.18
N SER A 9 -19.03 31.19 7.39
CA SER A 9 -20.41 30.74 7.55
C SER A 9 -20.58 29.25 7.23
N ALA A 10 -21.68 28.66 7.72
CA ALA A 10 -21.98 27.26 7.45
C ALA A 10 -22.17 26.99 5.95
N GLU A 11 -22.71 27.96 5.22
CA GLU A 11 -22.93 27.91 3.78
C GLU A 11 -21.61 27.88 3.00
N GLU A 12 -20.62 28.67 3.41
CA GLU A 12 -19.30 28.68 2.77
C GLU A 12 -18.55 27.36 2.97
N VAL A 13 -18.65 26.78 4.17
CA VAL A 13 -18.09 25.45 4.46
C VAL A 13 -18.79 24.37 3.62
N ALA A 14 -20.12 24.45 3.50
CA ALA A 14 -20.90 23.52 2.68
C ALA A 14 -20.52 23.61 1.20
N ALA A 15 -20.39 24.81 0.66
CA ALA A 15 -20.00 25.03 -0.74
C ALA A 15 -18.63 24.43 -1.05
N LEU A 16 -17.63 24.62 -0.16
CA LEU A 16 -16.32 24.00 -0.33
C LEU A 16 -16.38 22.49 -0.24
N THR A 17 -17.16 21.95 0.70
CA THR A 17 -17.37 20.50 0.84
C THR A 17 -17.90 19.91 -0.47
N VAL A 18 -18.93 20.53 -1.06
CA VAL A 18 -19.51 20.10 -2.35
C VAL A 18 -18.46 20.08 -3.44
N VAL A 19 -17.66 21.15 -3.58
CA VAL A 19 -16.59 21.23 -4.58
C VAL A 19 -15.56 20.11 -4.37
N PHE A 20 -15.06 19.91 -3.15
CA PHE A 20 -14.06 18.88 -2.87
C PHE A 20 -14.61 17.46 -3.03
N SER A 21 -15.86 17.21 -2.67
CA SER A 21 -16.51 15.92 -2.92
C SER A 21 -16.71 15.65 -4.41
N ALA A 22 -17.05 16.68 -5.19
CA ALA A 22 -17.20 16.56 -6.65
C ALA A 22 -15.87 16.32 -7.37
N LEU A 23 -14.75 16.80 -6.81
CA LEU A 23 -13.43 16.57 -7.37
C LEU A 23 -12.95 15.11 -7.29
N GLY A 24 -13.63 14.25 -6.49
CA GLY A 24 -13.53 12.79 -6.53
C GLY A 24 -12.14 12.17 -6.75
N GLY A 25 -11.53 11.61 -5.71
CA GLY A 25 -10.45 10.65 -5.89
C GLY A 25 -11.03 9.29 -6.25
N GLY A 26 -10.89 8.86 -7.51
CA GLY A 26 -11.22 7.49 -7.89
C GLY A 26 -10.37 6.52 -7.05
N GLU A 27 -11.02 5.55 -6.40
CA GLU A 27 -10.31 4.45 -5.74
C GLU A 27 -9.36 3.85 -6.77
N ALA A 28 -8.05 3.91 -6.51
CA ALA A 28 -7.09 3.25 -7.37
C ALA A 28 -7.45 1.76 -7.38
N PRO A 29 -7.51 1.09 -8.55
CA PRO A 29 -7.85 -0.32 -8.59
C PRO A 29 -6.92 -1.06 -7.64
N ALA A 30 -7.51 -1.86 -6.74
CA ALA A 30 -6.74 -2.64 -5.79
C ALA A 30 -5.73 -3.49 -6.57
N VAL A 31 -4.44 -3.25 -6.34
CA VAL A 31 -3.39 -4.10 -6.90
C VAL A 31 -3.55 -5.46 -6.26
N GLU A 32 -3.94 -6.46 -7.05
CA GLU A 32 -4.03 -7.83 -6.58
C GLU A 32 -2.63 -8.27 -6.13
N ARG A 33 -2.44 -8.40 -4.82
CA ARG A 33 -1.19 -8.90 -4.27
C ARG A 33 -1.13 -10.37 -4.64
N THR A 34 -0.19 -10.75 -5.50
CA THR A 34 0.08 -12.16 -5.79
C THR A 34 0.27 -12.89 -4.47
N ASN A 35 -0.65 -13.80 -4.15
CA ASN A 35 -0.56 -14.62 -2.97
C ASN A 35 0.70 -15.48 -3.08
N ARG A 36 1.73 -15.16 -2.29
CA ARG A 36 3.00 -15.91 -2.31
C ARG A 36 2.82 -17.37 -1.91
N TRP A 37 1.74 -17.72 -1.21
CA TRP A 37 1.40 -19.11 -0.87
C TRP A 37 0.79 -19.90 -2.03
N GLY A 38 0.22 -19.22 -3.03
CA GLY A 38 -0.38 -19.85 -4.22
C GLY A 38 0.60 -20.10 -5.37
N VAL A 39 1.85 -19.61 -5.27
CA VAL A 39 2.85 -19.75 -6.33
C VAL A 39 3.41 -21.18 -6.32
N PRO A 40 3.38 -21.91 -7.45
CA PRO A 40 4.07 -23.20 -7.57
C PRO A 40 5.55 -23.05 -7.18
N GLY A 41 5.98 -23.72 -6.11
CA GLY A 41 7.34 -23.64 -5.57
C GLY A 41 7.49 -22.86 -4.26
N SER A 42 6.45 -22.17 -3.78
CA SER A 42 6.48 -21.45 -2.49
C SER A 42 6.70 -22.36 -1.26
N GLY A 43 6.29 -23.63 -1.36
CA GLY A 43 6.50 -24.65 -0.34
C GLY A 43 7.77 -25.50 -0.51
N VAL A 44 8.57 -25.25 -1.56
CA VAL A 44 9.76 -26.06 -1.87
C VAL A 44 11.01 -25.27 -1.51
N ARG A 45 11.91 -25.87 -0.71
CA ARG A 45 13.24 -25.28 -0.50
C ARG A 45 14.04 -25.36 -1.80
N GLY A 46 14.50 -24.19 -2.28
CA GLY A 46 15.44 -24.11 -3.39
C GLY A 46 16.84 -24.61 -3.00
N ALA A 47 17.67 -24.86 -4.01
CA ALA A 47 19.08 -25.20 -3.79
C ALA A 47 19.83 -24.05 -3.12
N VAL A 48 20.62 -24.37 -2.08
CA VAL A 48 21.51 -23.40 -1.43
C VAL A 48 22.82 -23.34 -2.22
N VAL A 49 23.13 -22.18 -2.77
CA VAL A 49 24.39 -21.93 -3.50
C VAL A 49 25.41 -21.30 -2.55
N ALA A 50 26.69 -21.67 -2.69
CA ALA A 50 27.77 -21.08 -1.91
C ALA A 50 27.89 -19.57 -2.19
N GLY A 51 28.00 -18.76 -1.13
CA GLY A 51 28.16 -17.31 -1.24
C GLY A 51 27.71 -16.55 0.01
N PRO A 52 27.77 -15.21 -0.02
CA PRO A 52 27.30 -14.37 1.08
C PRO A 52 25.86 -14.69 1.45
N GLY A 53 25.62 -15.00 2.73
CA GLY A 53 24.29 -15.35 3.24
C GLY A 53 23.90 -16.82 3.11
N ALA A 54 24.70 -17.67 2.47
CA ALA A 54 24.42 -19.11 2.35
C ALA A 54 24.23 -19.80 3.71
N TRP A 55 25.01 -19.41 4.72
CA TRP A 55 24.85 -19.90 6.10
C TRP A 55 23.48 -19.59 6.71
N ARG A 56 22.88 -18.44 6.37
CA ARG A 56 21.53 -18.09 6.85
C ARG A 56 20.44 -18.88 6.13
N ALA A 57 20.70 -19.31 4.90
CA ALA A 57 19.78 -20.09 4.07
C ALA A 57 19.88 -21.61 4.30
N SER A 58 20.97 -22.11 4.91
CA SER A 58 21.23 -23.55 5.09
C SER A 58 20.37 -24.23 6.16
N GLY A 59 19.61 -23.48 6.96
CA GLY A 59 18.77 -24.03 8.03
C GLY A 59 19.55 -24.48 9.27
N LEU A 60 20.84 -24.13 9.36
CA LEU A 60 21.64 -24.36 10.56
C LEU A 60 21.21 -23.40 11.68
N PRO A 61 21.33 -23.80 12.96
CA PRO A 61 20.95 -22.97 14.09
C PRO A 61 21.63 -21.60 14.06
N ARG A 62 20.89 -20.58 14.52
CA ARG A 62 21.41 -19.22 14.70
C ARG A 62 22.04 -19.06 16.07
#